data_AF-A0A4R9JBZ8-F1
#
_entry.id   AF-A0A4R9JBZ8-F1
#
_cell.length_a   1.000
_cell.length_b   1.000
_cell.length_c   1.000
_cell.angle_alpha   90.00
_cell.angle_beta   90.00
_cell.angle_gamma   90.00
#
_symmetry.space_group_name_H-M   'P 1'
#
loop_
_entity.id
_entity.type
_entity.pdbx_description
1 polymer ?
#
loop_
_entity_poly.entity_id
_entity_poly.type
_entity_poly.pdbx_seq_one_letter_code
_entity_poly.pdbx_strand_id
1 'polypeptide(L)'
;MLESDMNLLKRFFAKIESPKEAEFLLNFSSYIIFLIGFLQSILFAFLLGSFRNFYMDVLIIFLFGIVIRFSRSRASVILLCFFSLIIFVGAILTWLGVAEGGGNNIFLTLVLLILSIRTLIVNFQFHTLKDTKLVWKNIWIRHLIAIGFAFIISSSFFISFILISKFLGITKMNPLYGELVFGSLPISYILLLQPWLPWAKKRKMYTGSEIPA
;
A
#
# COMPACT_ATOMS: atom_id res chain seq x y z
N MET A 1 21.33 10.06 26.83
CA MET A 1 21.25 11.46 26.38
C MET A 1 20.91 11.39 24.90
N LEU A 2 19.70 11.77 24.51
CA LEU A 2 19.22 11.63 23.12
C LEU A 2 19.90 12.68 22.26
N GLU A 3 20.68 12.23 21.28
CA GLU A 3 21.28 13.06 20.24
C GLU A 3 20.15 13.61 19.35
N SER A 4 19.61 14.78 19.71
CA SER A 4 18.42 15.38 19.07
C SER A 4 18.71 16.05 17.73
N ASP A 5 19.98 16.12 17.31
CA ASP A 5 20.42 16.86 16.11
C ASP A 5 20.85 15.97 14.95
N MET A 6 20.61 14.66 15.02
CA MET A 6 20.85 13.81 13.85
C MET A 6 19.73 14.03 12.84
N ASN A 7 20.04 14.86 11.83
CA ASN A 7 19.18 15.21 10.69
C ASN A 7 18.40 13.97 10.21
N LEU A 8 17.06 14.05 10.12
CA LEU A 8 16.17 12.90 9.81
C LEU A 8 16.60 12.14 8.55
N LEU A 9 17.17 12.87 7.59
CA LEU A 9 17.71 12.35 6.34
C LEU A 9 18.94 11.45 6.59
N LYS A 10 19.86 11.85 7.48
CA LYS A 10 20.99 11.00 7.90
C LYS A 10 20.49 9.74 8.60
N ARG A 11 19.50 9.89 9.50
CA ARG A 11 18.90 8.75 10.21
C ARG A 11 18.17 7.79 9.27
N PHE A 12 17.56 8.31 8.20
CA PHE A 12 16.92 7.49 7.19
C PHE A 12 17.92 6.56 6.47
N PHE A 13 19.15 7.02 6.22
CA PHE A 13 20.20 6.21 5.56
C PHE A 13 21.13 5.46 6.53
N ALA A 14 21.07 5.77 7.83
CA ALA A 14 21.91 5.13 8.85
C ALA A 14 21.66 3.61 8.96
N LYS A 15 22.64 2.88 9.50
CA LYS A 15 22.45 1.46 9.81
C LYS A 15 21.41 1.29 10.92
N ILE A 16 20.60 0.24 10.85
CA ILE A 16 19.56 -0.04 11.84
C ILE A 16 20.14 -0.96 12.90
N GLU A 17 20.12 -0.51 14.15
CA GLU A 17 20.75 -1.24 15.25
C GLU A 17 19.74 -1.90 16.19
N SER A 18 18.50 -1.41 16.22
CA SER A 18 17.48 -1.90 17.16
C SER A 18 16.12 -2.18 16.51
N PRO A 19 15.33 -3.12 17.07
CA PRO A 19 13.95 -3.35 16.63
C PRO A 19 13.05 -2.11 16.73
N LYS A 20 13.28 -1.27 17.74
CA LYS A 20 12.51 -0.02 17.95
C LYS A 20 12.79 1.01 16.87
N GLU A 21 14.04 1.13 16.46
CA GLU A 21 14.44 2.01 15.36
C GLU A 21 13.90 1.54 14.02
N ALA A 22 13.98 0.24 13.75
CA ALA A 22 13.39 -0.36 12.57
C ALA A 22 11.87 -0.08 12.51
N GLU A 23 11.18 -0.23 13.63
CA GLU A 23 9.75 0.04 13.74
C GLU A 23 9.40 1.52 13.50
N PHE A 24 10.21 2.44 14.04
CA PHE A 24 10.08 3.88 13.78
C PHE A 24 10.26 4.19 12.29
N LEU A 25 11.28 3.65 11.63
CA LEU A 25 11.54 3.87 10.22
C LEU A 25 10.44 3.30 9.33
N LEU A 26 9.86 2.14 9.66
CA LEU A 26 8.71 1.60 8.92
C LEU A 26 7.45 2.47 9.07
N ASN A 27 7.21 3.03 10.26
CA ASN A 27 6.13 3.99 10.47
C ASN A 27 6.36 5.28 9.68
N PHE A 28 7.56 5.83 9.76
CA PHE A 28 7.95 7.01 9.02
C PHE A 28 7.81 6.80 7.50
N SER A 29 8.27 5.66 6.99
CA SER A 29 8.13 5.31 5.57
C SER A 29 6.67 5.22 5.16
N SER A 30 5.81 4.60 5.98
CA SER A 30 4.36 4.59 5.74
C SER A 30 3.77 6.00 5.63
N TYR A 31 4.17 6.93 6.52
CA TYR A 31 3.72 8.32 6.45
C TYR A 31 4.22 9.04 5.19
N ILE A 32 5.47 8.82 4.78
CA ILE A 32 5.97 9.38 3.51
C ILE A 32 5.20 8.78 2.33
N ILE A 33 4.92 7.47 2.32
CA ILE A 33 4.11 6.85 1.26
C ILE A 33 2.74 7.51 1.17
N PHE A 34 2.09 7.78 2.32
CA PHE A 34 0.82 8.53 2.34
C PHE A 34 0.97 9.95 1.82
N LEU A 35 2.05 10.65 2.18
CA LEU A 35 2.34 11.99 1.68
C LEU A 35 2.55 11.98 0.16
N ILE A 36 3.28 11.00 -0.38
CA ILE A 36 3.48 10.84 -1.83
C ILE A 36 2.14 10.60 -2.51
N GLY A 37 1.31 9.69 -1.99
CA GLY A 37 -0.03 9.44 -2.53
C GLY A 37 -0.90 10.70 -2.52
N PHE A 38 -0.87 11.47 -1.43
CA PHE A 38 -1.61 12.73 -1.32
C PHE A 38 -1.12 13.81 -2.28
N LEU A 39 0.20 14.00 -2.39
CA LEU A 39 0.79 14.95 -3.33
C LEU A 39 0.47 14.57 -4.77
N GLN A 40 0.52 13.27 -5.10
CA GLN A 40 0.08 12.79 -6.40
C GLN A 40 -1.40 13.10 -6.62
N SER A 41 -2.31 12.79 -5.68
CA SER A 41 -3.73 13.16 -5.81
C SER A 41 -3.93 14.64 -6.16
N ILE A 42 -3.23 15.55 -5.47
CA ILE A 42 -3.33 16.99 -5.72
C ILE A 42 -2.85 17.33 -7.14
N LEU A 43 -1.64 16.87 -7.52
CA LEU A 43 -1.09 17.17 -8.84
C LEU A 43 -2.05 16.72 -9.95
N PHE A 44 -2.66 15.54 -9.82
CA PHE A 44 -3.56 15.02 -10.84
C PHE A 44 -4.92 15.71 -10.87
N ALA A 45 -5.53 15.95 -9.72
CA ALA A 45 -6.82 16.61 -9.63
C ALA A 45 -6.79 18.05 -10.18
N PHE A 46 -5.68 18.77 -9.96
CA PHE A 46 -5.60 20.20 -10.28
C PHE A 46 -4.80 20.54 -11.54
N LEU A 47 -3.77 19.76 -11.91
CA LEU A 47 -2.88 20.12 -13.03
C LEU A 47 -3.12 19.33 -14.31
N LEU A 48 -3.64 18.10 -14.21
CA LEU A 48 -3.66 17.17 -15.36
C LEU A 48 -5.08 16.80 -15.82
N GLY A 49 -6.13 17.19 -15.10
CA GLY A 49 -7.52 17.07 -15.53
C GLY A 49 -8.02 15.65 -15.85
N SER A 50 -7.22 14.62 -15.56
CA SER A 50 -7.47 13.23 -15.96
C SER A 50 -7.59 12.35 -14.71
N PHE A 51 -8.84 12.15 -14.29
CA PHE A 51 -9.18 11.36 -13.10
C PHE A 51 -9.13 9.85 -13.34
N ARG A 52 -9.22 9.40 -14.60
CA ARG A 52 -9.64 8.04 -14.95
C ARG A 52 -8.54 6.98 -14.81
N ASN A 53 -7.37 7.19 -15.41
CA ASN A 53 -6.29 6.18 -15.38
C ASN A 53 -5.43 6.26 -14.10
N PHE A 54 -5.54 7.34 -13.32
CA PHE A 54 -4.59 7.65 -12.24
C PHE A 54 -5.11 7.40 -10.82
N TYR A 55 -6.43 7.30 -10.62
CA TYR A 55 -7.03 7.02 -9.31
C TYR A 55 -6.51 5.71 -8.71
N MET A 56 -6.31 4.68 -9.54
CA MET A 56 -5.86 3.37 -9.06
C MET A 56 -4.43 3.38 -8.54
N ASP A 57 -3.50 4.09 -9.19
CA ASP A 57 -2.10 4.14 -8.75
C ASP A 57 -1.97 4.79 -7.39
N VAL A 58 -2.62 5.94 -7.20
CA VAL A 58 -2.63 6.64 -5.92
C VAL A 58 -3.26 5.78 -4.83
N LEU A 59 -4.38 5.13 -5.14
CA LEU A 59 -5.04 4.26 -4.19
C LEU A 59 -4.16 3.06 -3.81
N ILE A 60 -3.44 2.46 -4.76
CA ILE A 60 -2.48 1.39 -4.51
C ILE A 60 -1.34 1.88 -3.60
N ILE A 61 -0.82 3.10 -3.81
CA ILE A 61 0.19 3.72 -2.93
C ILE A 61 -0.36 3.84 -1.50
N PHE A 62 -1.59 4.34 -1.33
CA PHE A 62 -2.25 4.40 -0.02
C PHE A 62 -2.37 3.01 0.61
N LEU A 63 -2.79 1.99 -0.14
CA LEU A 63 -2.88 0.62 0.35
C LEU A 63 -1.52 0.07 0.82
N PHE A 64 -0.44 0.30 0.08
CA PHE A 64 0.90 -0.06 0.53
C PHE A 64 1.27 0.64 1.83
N GLY A 65 0.99 1.94 1.95
CA GLY A 65 1.20 2.71 3.17
C GLY A 65 0.48 2.08 4.38
N ILE A 66 -0.79 1.70 4.22
CA ILE A 66 -1.59 1.01 5.24
C ILE A 66 -0.97 -0.33 5.62
N VAL A 67 -0.68 -1.18 4.63
CA VAL A 67 -0.20 -2.55 4.88
C VAL A 67 1.17 -2.53 5.55
N ILE A 68 2.05 -1.61 5.14
CA ILE A 68 3.37 -1.41 5.76
C ILE A 68 3.21 -0.90 7.19
N ARG A 69 2.23 -0.04 7.49
CA ARG A 69 1.99 0.47 8.84
C ARG A 69 1.56 -0.63 9.81
N PHE A 70 0.55 -1.40 9.42
CA PHE A 70 -0.14 -2.28 10.34
C PHE A 70 0.34 -3.72 10.26
N SER A 71 0.58 -4.25 9.06
CA SER A 71 0.90 -5.67 8.86
C SER A 71 2.39 -5.96 8.80
N ARG A 72 3.23 -4.95 8.50
CA ARG A 72 4.67 -5.11 8.23
C ARG A 72 4.98 -6.21 7.20
N SER A 73 4.09 -6.44 6.24
CA SER A 73 4.17 -7.59 5.34
C SER A 73 5.38 -7.51 4.40
N ARG A 74 6.30 -8.49 4.48
CA ARG A 74 7.43 -8.63 3.54
C ARG A 74 6.99 -8.62 2.08
N ALA A 75 5.96 -9.39 1.75
CA ALA A 75 5.41 -9.47 0.40
C ALA A 75 4.95 -8.11 -0.12
N SER A 76 4.31 -7.31 0.75
CA SER A 76 3.82 -5.99 0.36
C SER A 76 4.95 -4.99 0.10
N VAL A 77 6.07 -5.09 0.83
CA VAL A 77 7.22 -4.20 0.58
C VAL A 77 7.97 -4.60 -0.70
N ILE A 78 8.03 -5.89 -1.01
CA ILE A 78 8.55 -6.40 -2.30
C ILE A 78 7.68 -5.89 -3.44
N LEU A 79 6.36 -6.04 -3.33
CA LEU A 79 5.40 -5.55 -4.33
C LEU A 79 5.48 -4.04 -4.49
N LEU A 80 5.66 -3.26 -3.41
CA LEU A 80 5.88 -1.82 -3.49
C LEU A 80 7.16 -1.48 -4.27
N CYS A 81 8.24 -2.24 -4.11
CA CYS A 81 9.47 -2.03 -4.90
C CYS A 81 9.23 -2.29 -6.39
N PHE A 82 8.56 -3.38 -6.75
CA PHE A 82 8.24 -3.64 -8.16
C PHE A 82 7.30 -2.59 -8.73
N PHE A 83 6.27 -2.21 -7.98
CA PHE A 83 5.30 -1.21 -8.39
C PHE A 83 5.96 0.16 -8.60
N SER A 84 6.79 0.61 -7.66
CA SER A 84 7.53 1.88 -7.80
C SER A 84 8.52 1.85 -8.96
N LEU A 85 9.18 0.72 -9.23
CA LEU A 85 10.05 0.55 -10.39
C LEU A 85 9.25 0.66 -11.70
N ILE A 86 8.10 0.00 -11.80
CA ILE A 86 7.22 0.07 -12.99
C ILE A 86 6.78 1.51 -13.23
N ILE A 87 6.31 2.22 -12.20
CA ILE A 87 5.89 3.61 -12.34
C ILE A 87 7.07 4.51 -12.73
N PHE A 88 8.26 4.30 -12.16
CA PHE A 88 9.44 5.08 -12.50
C PHE A 88 9.86 4.89 -13.96
N VAL A 89 9.88 3.64 -14.45
CA VAL A 89 10.13 3.33 -15.86
C VAL A 89 9.06 3.96 -16.75
N GLY A 90 7.78 3.87 -16.37
CA GLY A 90 6.68 4.53 -17.08
C GLY A 90 6.86 6.05 -17.17
N ALA A 91 7.28 6.69 -16.07
CA ALA A 91 7.56 8.13 -16.04
C ALA A 91 8.74 8.52 -16.96
N ILE A 92 9.80 7.70 -17.01
CA ILE A 92 10.92 7.91 -17.94
C ILE A 92 10.45 7.77 -19.40
N LEU A 93 9.68 6.73 -19.72
CA LEU A 93 9.18 6.51 -21.08
C LEU A 93 8.28 7.66 -21.55
N THR A 94 7.43 8.19 -20.66
CA THR A 94 6.64 9.40 -20.96
C THR A 94 7.53 10.61 -21.18
N TRP A 95 8.53 10.81 -20.34
CA TRP A 95 9.45 11.94 -20.45
C TRP A 95 10.28 11.91 -21.75
N LEU A 96 10.61 10.72 -22.23
CA LEU A 96 11.27 10.50 -23.51
C LEU A 96 10.31 10.55 -24.72
N GLY A 97 9.01 10.80 -24.51
CA GLY A 97 8.00 10.87 -25.56
C GLY A 97 7.63 9.52 -26.19
N VAL A 98 8.00 8.41 -25.58
CA VAL A 98 7.75 7.05 -26.09
C VAL A 98 6.36 6.54 -25.69
N ALA A 99 5.83 7.03 -24.56
CA ALA A 99 4.53 6.63 -24.04
C ALA A 99 3.66 7.85 -23.72
N GLU A 100 2.36 7.77 -24.02
CA GLU A 100 1.38 8.75 -23.57
C GLU A 100 0.73 8.28 -22.27
N GLY A 101 0.74 9.14 -21.24
CA GLY A 101 -0.04 8.94 -20.01
C GLY A 101 0.67 8.25 -18.84
N GLY A 102 1.96 7.90 -18.91
CA GLY A 102 2.72 7.44 -17.74
C GLY A 102 3.03 8.60 -16.79
N GLY A 103 2.79 8.41 -15.49
CA GLY A 103 2.78 9.44 -14.44
C GLY A 103 3.79 10.57 -14.58
N ASN A 104 3.28 11.80 -14.61
CA ASN A 104 3.99 12.98 -15.12
C ASN A 104 5.08 13.56 -14.20
N ASN A 105 5.40 12.91 -13.07
CA ASN A 105 6.36 13.45 -12.09
C ASN A 105 7.47 12.45 -11.76
N ILE A 106 8.52 12.45 -12.58
CA ILE A 106 9.73 11.63 -12.42
C ILE A 106 10.37 11.81 -11.02
N PHE A 107 10.31 13.03 -10.47
CA PHE A 107 10.90 13.30 -9.16
C PHE A 107 10.17 12.53 -8.05
N LEU A 108 8.83 12.59 -8.02
CA LEU A 108 8.04 11.85 -7.03
C LEU A 108 8.19 10.33 -7.18
N THR A 109 8.29 9.83 -8.41
CA THR A 109 8.44 8.38 -8.67
C THR A 109 9.83 7.88 -8.28
N LEU A 110 10.87 8.69 -8.49
CA LEU A 110 12.22 8.42 -8.00
C LEU A 110 12.27 8.40 -6.46
N VAL A 111 11.65 9.38 -5.80
CA VAL A 111 11.55 9.42 -4.33
C VAL A 111 10.82 8.17 -3.81
N LEU A 112 9.72 7.78 -4.46
CA LEU A 112 8.99 6.56 -4.11
C LEU A 112 9.85 5.30 -4.24
N LEU A 113 10.66 5.20 -5.30
CA LEU A 113 11.56 4.06 -5.53
C LEU A 113 12.69 3.99 -4.48
N ILE A 114 13.32 5.12 -4.16
CA ILE A 114 14.35 5.16 -3.12
C ILE A 114 13.73 4.77 -1.77
N LEU A 115 12.55 5.30 -1.47
CA LEU A 115 11.80 4.99 -0.25
C LEU A 115 11.42 3.51 -0.19
N SER A 116 10.96 2.91 -1.28
CA SER A 116 10.56 1.50 -1.30
C SER A 116 11.74 0.58 -1.06
N ILE A 117 12.88 0.84 -1.71
CA ILE A 117 14.13 0.07 -1.51
C ILE A 117 14.56 0.16 -0.05
N ARG A 118 14.55 1.36 0.53
CA ARG A 118 14.91 1.53 1.94
C ARG A 118 13.93 0.82 2.86
N THR A 119 12.63 0.95 2.60
CA THR A 119 11.57 0.27 3.38
C THR A 119 11.71 -1.24 3.32
N LEU A 120 12.12 -1.79 2.16
CA LEU A 120 12.40 -3.22 1.97
C LEU A 120 13.53 -3.67 2.89
N ILE A 121 14.68 -2.98 2.85
CA ILE A 121 15.84 -3.29 3.69
C ILE A 121 15.45 -3.23 5.18
N VAL A 122 14.78 -2.16 5.60
CA VAL A 122 14.32 -1.96 6.98
C VAL A 122 13.36 -3.07 7.40
N ASN A 123 12.43 -3.48 6.53
CA ASN A 123 11.43 -4.49 6.83
C ASN A 123 12.08 -5.87 7.06
N PHE A 124 13.01 -6.26 6.19
CA PHE A 124 13.74 -7.51 6.38
C PHE A 124 14.56 -7.48 7.67
N GLN A 125 15.30 -6.40 7.93
CA GLN A 125 16.04 -6.21 9.17
C GLN A 125 15.14 -6.25 10.41
N PHE A 126 13.97 -5.61 10.38
CA PHE A 126 12.98 -5.65 11.45
C PHE A 126 12.59 -7.09 11.80
N HIS A 127 12.28 -7.90 10.80
CA HIS A 127 11.88 -9.29 11.03
C HIS A 127 13.02 -10.19 11.49
N THR A 128 14.25 -9.93 11.02
CA THR A 128 15.45 -10.64 11.51
C THR A 128 15.72 -10.28 12.98
N LEU A 129 15.67 -8.99 13.33
CA LEU A 129 15.92 -8.50 14.69
C LEU A 129 14.83 -8.94 15.69
N LYS A 130 13.58 -9.11 15.24
CA LYS A 130 12.48 -9.65 16.08
C LYS A 130 12.33 -11.17 15.99
N ASP A 131 13.24 -11.86 15.29
CA ASP A 131 13.22 -13.31 15.02
C ASP A 131 11.81 -13.83 14.70
N THR A 132 11.12 -13.13 13.79
CA THR A 132 9.73 -13.47 13.50
C THR A 132 9.64 -14.59 12.49
N LYS A 133 8.80 -15.59 12.77
CA LYS A 133 8.48 -16.70 11.88
C LYS A 133 7.10 -16.53 11.26
N LEU A 134 6.96 -17.01 10.04
CA LEU A 134 5.76 -16.88 9.24
C LEU A 134 4.85 -18.09 9.48
N VAL A 135 3.61 -17.84 9.94
CA VAL A 135 2.67 -18.91 10.30
C VAL A 135 1.70 -19.16 9.16
N TRP A 136 2.03 -20.13 8.30
CA TRP A 136 1.26 -20.47 7.11
C TRP A 136 -0.22 -20.75 7.39
N LYS A 137 -0.52 -21.49 8.47
CA LYS A 137 -1.91 -21.77 8.87
C LYS A 137 -2.73 -20.49 9.10
N ASN A 138 -2.14 -19.49 9.77
CA ASN A 138 -2.81 -18.22 10.04
C ASN A 138 -2.99 -17.38 8.77
N ILE A 139 -2.03 -17.45 7.85
CA ILE A 139 -2.10 -16.81 6.54
C ILE A 139 -3.29 -17.38 5.78
N TRP A 140 -3.33 -18.70 5.55
CA TRP A 140 -4.42 -19.36 4.81
C TRP A 140 -5.80 -19.01 5.38
N ILE A 141 -5.97 -19.10 6.71
CA ILE A 141 -7.24 -18.77 7.35
C ILE A 141 -7.62 -17.30 7.13
N ARG A 142 -6.66 -16.37 7.26
CA ARG A 142 -6.94 -14.93 7.04
C ARG A 142 -7.31 -14.63 5.61
N HIS A 143 -6.63 -15.23 4.64
CA HIS A 143 -6.93 -15.05 3.23
C HIS A 143 -8.31 -15.61 2.89
N LEU A 144 -8.67 -16.79 3.38
CA LEU A 144 -9.98 -17.40 3.14
C LEU A 144 -11.12 -16.54 3.72
N ILE A 145 -10.96 -16.06 4.97
CA ILE A 145 -11.91 -15.14 5.60
C ILE A 145 -12.00 -13.83 4.81
N ALA A 146 -10.85 -13.22 4.45
CA ALA A 146 -10.81 -11.95 3.74
C ALA A 146 -11.43 -12.03 2.34
N ILE A 147 -11.20 -13.12 1.60
CA ILE A 147 -11.82 -13.36 0.29
C ILE A 147 -13.34 -13.45 0.42
N GLY A 148 -13.83 -14.27 1.37
CA GLY A 148 -15.27 -14.42 1.61
C GLY A 148 -15.95 -13.09 1.93
N PHE A 149 -15.39 -12.32 2.87
CA PHE A 149 -15.94 -11.01 3.23
C PHE A 149 -15.78 -9.96 2.12
N ALA A 150 -14.65 -9.94 1.40
CA ALA A 150 -14.44 -9.00 0.30
C ALA A 150 -15.44 -9.25 -0.84
N PHE A 151 -15.74 -10.52 -1.12
CA PHE A 151 -16.75 -10.90 -2.09
C PHE A 151 -18.14 -10.41 -1.68
N ILE A 152 -18.53 -10.59 -0.40
CA ILE A 152 -19.80 -10.09 0.13
C ILE A 152 -19.86 -8.56 0.00
N ILE A 153 -18.84 -7.84 0.49
CA ILE A 153 -18.80 -6.37 0.44
C ILE A 153 -18.90 -5.86 -1.00
N SER A 154 -18.11 -6.42 -1.90
CA SER A 154 -18.07 -5.99 -3.31
C SER A 154 -19.38 -6.30 -4.02
N SER A 155 -19.98 -7.48 -3.78
CA SER A 155 -21.28 -7.86 -4.32
C SER A 155 -22.40 -6.96 -3.79
N SER A 156 -22.41 -6.67 -2.49
CA SER A 156 -23.36 -5.75 -1.88
C SER A 156 -23.24 -4.35 -2.47
N PHE A 157 -22.00 -3.84 -2.62
CA PHE A 157 -21.74 -2.53 -3.23
C PHE A 157 -22.24 -2.49 -4.68
N PHE A 158 -21.96 -3.53 -5.46
CA PHE A 158 -22.45 -3.66 -6.83
C PHE A 158 -23.98 -3.65 -6.90
N ILE A 159 -24.66 -4.48 -6.10
CA ILE A 159 -26.12 -4.57 -6.07
C ILE A 159 -26.73 -3.22 -5.67
N SER A 160 -26.24 -2.60 -4.60
CA SER A 160 -26.69 -1.28 -4.16
C SER A 160 -26.50 -0.23 -5.26
N PHE A 161 -25.36 -0.24 -5.95
CA PHE A 161 -25.08 0.69 -7.04
C PHE A 161 -26.05 0.52 -8.21
N ILE A 162 -26.36 -0.72 -8.60
CA ILE A 162 -27.34 -1.04 -9.65
C ILE A 162 -28.75 -0.57 -9.25
N LEU A 163 -29.17 -0.85 -8.01
CA LEU A 163 -30.49 -0.44 -7.51
C LEU A 163 -30.65 1.09 -7.49
N ILE A 164 -29.64 1.80 -6.99
CA ILE A 164 -29.63 3.28 -6.96
C ILE A 164 -29.65 3.84 -8.39
N SER A 165 -28.83 3.30 -9.29
CA SER A 165 -28.78 3.75 -10.69
C SER A 165 -30.11 3.58 -11.39
N LYS A 166 -30.78 2.43 -11.17
CA LYS A 166 -32.12 2.16 -11.68
C LYS A 166 -33.16 3.11 -11.11
N PHE A 167 -33.11 3.38 -9.80
CA PHE A 167 -34.01 4.33 -9.14
C PHE A 167 -33.85 5.76 -9.70
N LEU A 168 -32.63 6.17 -10.03
CA LEU A 168 -32.33 7.49 -10.61
C LEU A 168 -32.53 7.54 -12.14
N GLY A 169 -32.98 6.46 -12.79
CA GLY A 169 -33.20 6.43 -14.24
C GLY A 169 -31.92 6.45 -15.09
N ILE A 170 -30.77 6.12 -14.52
CA ILE A 170 -29.48 6.12 -15.23
C ILE A 170 -29.39 4.85 -16.08
N THR A 171 -29.45 4.99 -17.40
CA THR A 171 -29.48 3.87 -18.37
C THR A 171 -28.11 3.54 -18.96
N LYS A 172 -27.16 4.48 -18.95
CA LYS A 172 -25.77 4.27 -19.37
C LYS A 172 -24.83 4.62 -18.24
N MET A 173 -24.06 3.62 -17.80
CA MET A 173 -23.05 3.82 -16.77
C MET A 173 -21.78 4.41 -17.36
N ASN A 174 -21.25 5.44 -16.70
CA ASN A 174 -19.89 5.91 -16.96
C ASN A 174 -18.90 4.78 -16.58
N PRO A 175 -17.95 4.41 -17.47
CA PRO A 175 -16.95 3.39 -17.21
C PRO A 175 -16.21 3.55 -15.87
N LEU A 176 -16.00 4.79 -15.41
CA LEU A 176 -15.36 5.09 -14.12
C LEU A 176 -16.09 4.41 -12.94
N TYR A 177 -17.42 4.40 -12.94
CA TYR A 177 -18.17 3.75 -11.86
C TYR A 177 -18.02 2.23 -11.90
N GLY A 178 -17.91 1.65 -13.09
CA GLY A 178 -17.59 0.23 -13.26
C GLY A 178 -16.21 -0.09 -12.68
N GLU A 179 -15.20 0.71 -13.03
CA GLU A 179 -13.83 0.57 -12.51
C GLU A 179 -13.78 0.67 -10.97
N LEU A 180 -14.54 1.58 -10.36
CA LEU A 180 -14.65 1.70 -8.90
C LEU A 180 -15.30 0.48 -8.24
N VAL A 181 -16.40 -0.03 -8.83
CA VAL A 181 -17.05 -1.26 -8.36
C VAL A 181 -16.09 -2.44 -8.45
N PHE A 182 -15.40 -2.63 -9.58
CA PHE A 182 -14.43 -3.71 -9.72
C PHE A 182 -13.24 -3.55 -8.76
N GLY A 183 -12.77 -2.32 -8.56
CA GLY A 183 -11.71 -2.00 -7.59
C GLY A 183 -12.10 -2.28 -6.15
N SER A 184 -13.39 -2.24 -5.80
CA SER A 184 -13.86 -2.47 -4.43
C SER A 184 -13.43 -3.84 -3.87
N LEU A 185 -13.34 -4.87 -4.70
CA LEU A 185 -12.97 -6.24 -4.28
C LEU A 185 -11.52 -6.34 -3.79
N PRO A 186 -10.49 -6.02 -4.60
CA PRO A 186 -9.10 -6.08 -4.14
C PRO A 186 -8.82 -5.12 -2.99
N ILE A 187 -9.44 -3.93 -2.97
CA ILE A 187 -9.33 -2.96 -1.88
C ILE A 187 -9.87 -3.55 -0.57
N SER A 188 -11.12 -4.04 -0.59
CA SER A 188 -11.76 -4.63 0.58
C SER A 188 -10.96 -5.82 1.10
N TYR A 189 -10.48 -6.68 0.21
CA TYR A 189 -9.63 -7.81 0.56
C TYR A 189 -8.36 -7.37 1.31
N ILE A 190 -7.63 -6.36 0.80
CA ILE A 190 -6.40 -5.86 1.43
C ILE A 190 -6.70 -5.26 2.82
N LEU A 191 -7.80 -4.52 2.95
CA LEU A 191 -8.22 -3.93 4.22
C LEU A 191 -8.64 -5.00 5.24
N LEU A 192 -9.34 -6.05 4.80
CA LEU A 192 -9.77 -7.19 5.62
C LEU A 192 -8.60 -8.06 6.12
N LEU A 193 -7.45 -7.95 5.46
CA LEU A 193 -6.21 -8.56 5.91
C LEU A 193 -5.50 -7.73 6.99
N GLN A 194 -5.94 -6.54 7.39
CA GLN A 194 -5.19 -5.74 8.36
C GLN A 194 -5.42 -6.17 9.82
N PRO A 195 -4.39 -6.12 10.68
CA PRO A 195 -4.46 -6.61 12.07
C PRO A 195 -5.27 -5.71 13.02
N TRP A 196 -5.89 -4.63 12.55
CA TRP A 196 -6.88 -3.89 13.35
C TRP A 196 -8.18 -4.70 13.52
N LEU A 197 -8.44 -5.68 12.65
CA LEU A 197 -9.64 -6.50 12.73
C LEU A 197 -9.48 -7.62 13.77
N PRO A 198 -10.53 -7.93 14.57
CA PRO A 198 -10.43 -8.89 15.67
C PRO A 198 -9.89 -10.27 15.25
N TRP A 199 -10.30 -10.80 14.09
CA TRP A 199 -9.85 -12.10 13.60
C TRP A 199 -8.38 -12.08 13.14
N ALA A 200 -7.97 -10.98 12.48
CA ALA A 200 -6.60 -10.79 12.01
C ALA A 200 -5.62 -10.55 13.18
N LYS A 201 -6.08 -9.88 14.24
CA LYS A 201 -5.31 -9.67 15.49
C LYS A 201 -5.07 -10.97 16.25
N LYS A 202 -6.10 -11.83 16.35
CA LYS A 202 -6.00 -13.16 16.99
C LYS A 202 -5.10 -14.12 16.19
N ARG A 203 -5.03 -13.97 14.86
CA ARG A 203 -4.25 -14.83 13.95
C ARG A 203 -3.10 -14.06 13.32
N LYS A 204 -2.07 -13.74 14.09
CA LYS A 204 -0.90 -12.99 13.57
C LYS A 204 -0.21 -13.79 12.44
N MET A 205 0.14 -13.11 11.36
CA MET A 205 0.93 -13.68 10.23
C MET A 205 2.36 -13.98 10.65
N TYR A 206 2.88 -13.15 11.56
CA TYR A 206 4.22 -13.25 12.12
C TYR A 206 4.11 -13.47 13.62
N THR A 207 4.77 -14.50 14.13
CA THR A 207 4.96 -14.73 15.57
C THR A 207 6.45 -14.58 15.88
N GLY A 208 6.81 -14.11 17.08
CA GLY A 208 8.19 -14.25 17.53
C GLY A 208 8.54 -15.73 17.65
N SER A 209 9.83 -16.08 17.66
CA SER A 209 10.22 -17.36 18.22
C SER A 209 9.71 -17.42 19.65
N GLU A 210 8.81 -18.38 19.92
CA GLU A 210 8.75 -18.92 21.27
C GLU A 210 10.15 -19.47 21.50
N ILE A 211 10.92 -18.82 22.38
CA ILE A 211 12.05 -19.49 23.01
C ILE A 211 11.38 -20.66 23.74
N PRO A 212 11.58 -21.92 23.34
CA PRO A 212 11.17 -23.01 24.21
C PRO A 212 11.94 -22.81 25.52
N ALA A 213 11.20 -22.57 26.60
CA ALA A 213 11.73 -22.65 27.94
C ALA A 213 12.13 -24.11 28.24
#